data_AF-X1EUK5-F1
#
_entry.id   AF-X1EUK5-F1
#
_cell.length_a   1.000
_cell.length_b   1.000
_cell.length_c   1.000
_cell.angle_alpha   90.00
_cell.angle_beta   90.00
_cell.angle_gamma   90.00
#
_symmetry.space_group_name_H-M   'P 1'
#
loop_
_entity.id
_entity.type
_entity.pdbx_description
1 polymer ?
#
loop_
_entity_poly.entity_id
_entity_poly.type
_entity_poly.pdbx_seq_one_letter_code
_entity_poly.pdbx_strand_id
1 'polypeptide(L)' 'MSYEEISKVHKELGKLIEDSFELRRKIAREFATQKGIPLRDLASGNVDGKTMIEFNRHISNNLGGERAKNIPKDVGIER' A
#
# COMPACT_ATOMS: atom_id res chain seq x y z
N MET A 1 -6.52 -19.83 -5.87
CA MET A 1 -5.63 -19.97 -4.70
C MET A 1 -5.71 -18.66 -3.92
N SER A 2 -6.30 -18.67 -2.73
CA SER A 2 -6.45 -17.48 -1.89
C SER A 2 -5.13 -17.12 -1.21
N TYR A 3 -4.99 -15.89 -0.72
CA TYR A 3 -3.82 -15.45 0.06
C TYR A 3 -3.53 -16.39 1.26
N GLU A 4 -4.58 -16.86 1.92
CA GLU A 4 -4.48 -17.79 3.05
C GLU A 4 -3.88 -19.13 2.62
N GLU A 5 -4.12 -19.58 1.40
CA GLU A 5 -3.53 -20.81 0.85
C GLU A 5 -2.05 -20.62 0.52
N ILE A 6 -1.66 -19.47 -0.04
CA ILE A 6 -0.25 -19.15 -0.35
C ILE A 6 0.58 -19.02 0.94
N SER A 7 0.03 -18.37 1.98
CA SER A 7 0.70 -18.19 3.27
C SER A 7 0.99 -19.51 4.02
N LYS A 8 0.14 -20.54 3.81
CA LYS A 8 0.31 -21.87 4.39
C LYS A 8 1.45 -22.66 3.75
N VAL A 9 1.68 -22.47 2.45
CA VAL A 9 2.72 -23.17 1.69
C VAL A 9 4.06 -22.42 1.76
N HIS A 10 4.03 -21.10 1.73
CA HIS A 10 5.22 -20.23 1.75
C HIS A 10 5.10 -19.16 2.84
N LYS A 11 5.56 -19.48 4.05
CA LYS A 11 5.44 -18.59 5.23
C LYS A 11 6.03 -17.20 5.01
N GLU A 12 7.22 -17.11 4.41
CA GLU A 12 7.89 -15.82 4.15
C GLU A 12 7.13 -14.99 3.10
N LEU A 13 6.66 -15.63 2.03
CA LEU A 13 5.85 -14.97 1.02
C LEU A 13 4.51 -14.50 1.60
N GLY A 14 3.89 -15.32 2.45
CA GLY A 14 2.69 -14.97 3.22
C GLY A 14 2.92 -13.70 4.03
N LYS A 15 4.00 -13.65 4.82
CA LYS A 15 4.35 -12.48 5.63
C LYS A 15 4.59 -11.22 4.79
N LEU A 16 5.32 -11.32 3.68
CA LEU A 16 5.55 -10.19 2.78
C LEU A 16 4.25 -9.63 2.17
N ILE A 17 3.31 -10.52 1.85
CA ILE A 17 2.00 -10.11 1.35
C ILE A 17 1.17 -9.49 2.48
N GLU A 18 1.21 -10.03 3.69
CA GLU A 18 0.58 -9.45 4.89
C GLU A 18 1.05 -8.00 5.12
N ASP A 19 2.36 -7.82 5.23
CA ASP A 19 3.01 -6.53 5.48
C ASP A 19 2.61 -5.51 4.38
N SER A 20 2.54 -5.96 3.13
CA SER A 20 2.09 -5.13 1.99
C SER A 20 0.61 -4.71 2.12
N PHE A 21 -0.27 -5.62 2.54
CA PHE A 21 -1.69 -5.30 2.77
C PHE A 21 -1.87 -4.34 3.94
N GLU A 22 -1.17 -4.56 5.04
CA GLU A 22 -1.22 -3.69 6.22
C GLU A 22 -0.73 -2.28 5.88
N LEU A 23 0.38 -2.18 5.14
CA LEU A 23 0.91 -0.89 4.71
C LEU A 23 -0.09 -0.13 3.82
N ARG A 24 -0.67 -0.80 2.82
CA ARG A 24 -1.69 -0.18 1.95
C ARG A 24 -2.92 0.26 2.74
N ARG A 25 -3.36 -0.54 3.71
CA ARG A 25 -4.49 -0.23 4.59
C ARG A 25 -4.19 0.99 5.47
N LYS A 26 -2.97 1.10 6.00
CA LYS A 26 -2.52 2.26 6.77
C LYS A 26 -2.57 3.54 5.94
N ILE A 27 -1.95 3.53 4.76
CA ILE A 27 -1.92 4.68 3.85
C ILE A 27 -3.34 5.10 3.45
N ALA A 28 -4.22 4.13 3.15
CA ALA A 28 -5.61 4.43 2.81
C ALA A 28 -6.39 5.07 3.96
N ARG A 29 -6.18 4.62 5.20
CA ARG A 29 -6.77 5.24 6.39
C ARG A 29 -6.28 6.66 6.62
N GLU A 30 -4.98 6.90 6.45
CA GLU A 30 -4.39 8.24 6.59
C GLU A 30 -4.99 9.21 5.56
N PHE A 31 -5.06 8.80 4.29
CA PHE A 31 -5.68 9.61 3.24
C PHE A 31 -7.17 9.88 3.52
N ALA A 32 -7.92 8.83 3.87
CA ALA A 32 -9.34 8.94 4.22
C ALA A 32 -9.57 9.94 5.36
N THR A 33 -8.74 9.87 6.40
CA THR A 33 -8.78 10.79 7.56
C THR A 33 -8.46 12.23 7.13
N GLN A 34 -7.42 12.43 6.32
CA GLN A 34 -7.01 13.74 5.82
C GLN A 34 -8.09 14.40 4.95
N LYS A 35 -8.85 13.61 4.20
CA LYS A 35 -9.91 14.10 3.30
C LYS A 35 -11.30 14.14 3.96
N GLY A 36 -11.46 13.59 5.15
CA GLY A 36 -12.76 13.46 5.81
C GLY A 36 -13.71 12.50 5.08
N ILE A 37 -13.18 11.49 4.39
CA ILE A 37 -13.94 10.54 3.58
C ILE A 37 -13.98 9.19 4.28
N PRO A 38 -15.12 8.48 4.30
CA PRO A 38 -15.18 7.11 4.81
C PRO A 38 -14.22 6.19 4.04
N LEU A 39 -13.42 5.40 4.76
CA LEU A 39 -12.51 4.42 4.15
C LEU A 39 -13.25 3.46 3.21
N ARG A 40 -14.51 3.13 3.53
CA ARG A 40 -15.36 2.27 2.70
C ARG A 40 -15.58 2.87 1.31
N ASP A 41 -15.85 4.17 1.23
CA ASP A 41 -16.13 4.84 -0.05
C ASP A 41 -14.87 4.93 -0.91
N LEU A 42 -13.73 5.18 -0.27
CA LEU A 42 -12.42 5.12 -0.93
C LEU A 42 -12.11 3.71 -1.46
N ALA A 43 -12.41 2.67 -0.68
CA ALA A 43 -12.14 1.27 -1.03
C ALA A 43 -13.09 0.74 -2.12
N SER A 44 -14.33 1.21 -2.16
CA SER A 44 -15.31 0.83 -3.20
C SER A 44 -15.27 1.73 -4.43
N GLY A 45 -14.45 2.78 -4.44
CA GLY A 45 -14.39 3.76 -5.53
C GLY A 45 -15.61 4.68 -5.59
N ASN A 46 -16.38 4.80 -4.51
CA ASN A 46 -17.53 5.70 -4.39
C ASN A 46 -17.11 7.13 -4.02
N VAL A 47 -16.06 7.63 -4.67
CA VAL A 47 -15.59 9.01 -4.53
C VAL A 47 -15.40 9.59 -5.92
N ASP A 48 -15.35 10.92 -6.03
CA ASP A 48 -15.15 11.56 -7.32
C ASP A 48 -13.78 11.20 -7.94
N GLY A 49 -13.70 11.31 -9.26
CA GLY A 49 -12.49 10.93 -10.00
C GLY A 49 -11.24 11.70 -9.58
N LYS A 50 -11.37 12.97 -9.16
CA LYS A 50 -10.23 13.77 -8.70
C LYS A 50 -9.70 13.22 -7.38
N THR A 51 -10.59 12.88 -6.45
CA THR A 51 -10.23 12.22 -5.19
C THR A 51 -9.56 10.87 -5.43
N MET A 52 -10.05 10.05 -6.38
CA MET A 52 -9.38 8.77 -6.71
C MET A 52 -7.98 8.97 -7.31
N ILE A 53 -7.78 9.97 -8.18
CA ILE A 53 -6.46 10.28 -8.73
C ILE A 53 -5.51 10.74 -7.63
N GLU A 54 -5.97 11.61 -6.72
CA GLU A 54 -5.18 12.05 -5.57
C GLU A 54 -4.81 10.88 -4.65
N PHE A 55 -5.76 9.99 -4.39
CA PHE A 55 -5.53 8.78 -3.60
C PHE A 55 -4.48 7.86 -4.23
N ASN A 56 -4.58 7.60 -5.54
CA ASN A 56 -3.61 6.78 -6.27
C ASN A 56 -2.19 7.38 -6.24
N ARG A 57 -2.09 8.71 -6.36
CA ARG A 57 -0.81 9.43 -6.22
C ARG A 57 -0.28 9.30 -4.79
N HIS A 58 -1.15 9.45 -3.79
CA HIS A 58 -0.78 9.35 -2.38
C HIS A 58 -0.27 7.94 -2.02
N ILE A 59 -0.94 6.89 -2.48
CA ILE A 59 -0.48 5.50 -2.32
C ILE A 59 0.87 5.30 -3.00
N SER A 60 1.01 5.72 -4.25
CA SER A 60 2.26 5.52 -5.00
C SER A 60 3.45 6.20 -4.33
N ASN A 61 3.28 7.43 -3.85
CA ASN A 61 4.34 8.17 -3.15
C ASN A 61 4.73 7.52 -1.83
N ASN A 62 3.75 7.11 -1.01
CA ASN A 62 4.04 6.46 0.28
C ASN A 62 4.65 5.07 0.10
N LEU A 63 4.15 4.26 -0.84
CA LEU A 63 4.76 2.96 -1.15
C LEU A 63 6.16 3.12 -1.73
N GLY A 64 6.41 4.14 -2.56
CA GLY A 64 7.74 4.47 -3.06
C GLY A 64 8.70 4.88 -1.93
N GLY A 65 8.24 5.70 -0.99
CA GLY A 65 9.02 6.12 0.18
C GLY A 65 9.33 4.96 1.13
N GLU A 66 8.36 4.09 1.42
CA GLU A 66 8.57 2.92 2.27
C GLU A 66 9.47 1.87 1.60
N ARG A 67 9.39 1.71 0.27
CA ARG A 67 10.34 0.90 -0.49
C ARG A 67 11.75 1.48 -0.41
N ALA A 68 11.92 2.80 -0.58
CA ALA A 68 13.23 3.45 -0.52
C ALA A 68 13.93 3.28 0.85
N LYS A 69 13.18 3.19 1.95
CA LYS A 69 13.74 2.91 3.29
C LYS A 69 14.28 1.48 3.44
N ASN A 70 13.73 0.54 2.67
CA ASN A 70 14.09 -0.88 2.72
C ASN A 70 15.09 -1.29 1.64
N ILE A 71 15.51 -0.36 0.75
CA ILE A 71 16.64 -0.59 -0.15
C ILE A 71 17.92 -0.48 0.71
N PRO A 72 18.75 -1.54 0.77
CA PRO A 72 20.04 -1.46 1.43
C PRO A 72 20.85 -0.32 0.82
N LYS A 73 21.47 0.53 1.65
CA LYS A 73 22.28 1.68 1.19
C LYS A 73 23.43 1.28 0.25
N ASP A 74 23.80 -0.01 0.24
CA ASP A 74 24.85 -0.58 -0.59
C ASP A 74 24.39 -1.03 -1.98
N VAL A 75 23.09 -0.93 -2.31
CA VAL A 75 22.62 -1.01 -3.71
C VAL A 75 22.80 0.37 -4.34
N GLY A 76 24.03 0.85 -4.34
CA GLY A 76 24.44 1.95 -5.20
C GLY A 76 24.24 1.48 -6.64
N ILE A 77 23.28 2.07 -7.34
CA ILE A 77 23.28 2.00 -8.79
C ILE A 77 24.59 2.67 -9.20
N GLU A 78 25.60 1.85 -9.57
CA GLU A 78 26.80 2.35 -10.23
C GLU A 78 26.33 3.23 -11.39
N ARG A 79 26.63 4.51 -11.29
CA ARG A 79 26.38 5.51 -12.34
C ARG A 79 27.47 5.42 -13.39
#